data_AF-A0A7J2IVZ0-F1
#
_entry.id   AF-A0A7J2IVZ0-F1
#
_cell.length_a   1.000
_cell.length_b   1.000
_cell.length_c   1.000
_cell.angle_alpha   90.00
_cell.angle_beta   90.00
_cell.angle_gamma   90.00
#
_symmetry.space_group_name_H-M   'P 1'
#
loop_
_entity.id
_entity.type
_entity.pdbx_description
1 polymer ?
#
loop_
_entity_poly.entity_id
_entity_poly.type
_entity_poly.pdbx_seq_one_letter_code
_entity_poly.pdbx_strand_id
1 'polypeptide(L)'
;DGWATLDPLPAQDLTVEAYLWGVLVAKLTLIWDANYTGDLVLEHVPCRVYDLRVRVVDENGNPIAGADVSLVWPNETGIMTKPTGPDGWAVFENVPAGPYKLKVSKEGYEITWSDVALSREDQEHVVTLRLAAQAVISPWLVIAVGAVIGVAALLGVIVLARRRAAKGA
;
A
#
# COMPACT_ATOMS: atom_id res chain seq x y z
N ASP A 1 -19.18 -1.83 -19.42
CA ASP A 1 -20.62 -2.04 -19.68
C ASP A 1 -21.25 -2.97 -18.65
N GLY A 2 -20.47 -3.84 -17.98
CA GLY A 2 -20.94 -4.69 -16.88
C GLY A 2 -21.61 -6.01 -17.30
N TRP A 3 -21.76 -6.24 -18.61
CA TRP A 3 -22.41 -7.42 -19.15
C TRP A 3 -21.42 -8.55 -19.41
N ALA A 4 -21.87 -9.78 -19.16
CA ALA A 4 -21.24 -11.01 -19.63
C ALA A 4 -22.30 -11.86 -20.32
N THR A 5 -21.93 -12.49 -21.43
CA THR A 5 -22.80 -13.39 -22.19
C THR A 5 -22.21 -14.77 -22.20
N LEU A 6 -23.04 -15.77 -21.87
CA LEU A 6 -22.68 -17.18 -21.88
C LEU A 6 -23.61 -17.87 -22.87
N ASP A 7 -23.05 -18.40 -23.95
CA ASP A 7 -23.80 -19.05 -25.03
C ASP A 7 -22.93 -20.16 -25.66
N PRO A 8 -23.42 -21.40 -25.85
CA PRO A 8 -24.72 -21.93 -25.41
C PRO A 8 -24.72 -22.37 -23.94
N LEU A 9 -25.86 -22.18 -23.27
CA LEU A 9 -26.11 -22.75 -21.95
C LEU A 9 -26.72 -24.15 -22.08
N PRO A 10 -26.20 -25.16 -21.36
CA PRO A 10 -26.79 -26.50 -21.38
C PRO A 10 -28.11 -26.53 -20.58
N ALA A 11 -29.04 -27.39 -21.00
CA ALA A 11 -30.32 -27.60 -20.33
C ALA A 11 -30.17 -28.45 -19.05
N GLN A 12 -29.59 -27.87 -18.00
CA GLN A 12 -29.32 -28.52 -16.71
C GLN A 12 -29.16 -27.50 -15.58
N ASP A 13 -29.04 -27.93 -14.33
CA ASP A 13 -28.71 -26.99 -13.26
C ASP A 13 -27.30 -26.41 -13.44
N LEU A 14 -27.19 -25.10 -13.23
CA LEU A 14 -25.96 -24.33 -13.40
C LEU A 14 -25.63 -23.55 -12.14
N THR A 15 -24.32 -23.39 -11.90
CA THR A 15 -23.80 -22.42 -10.94
C THR A 15 -23.00 -21.38 -11.70
N VAL A 16 -23.40 -20.12 -11.56
CA VAL A 16 -22.68 -18.97 -12.13
C VAL A 16 -21.88 -18.33 -11.01
N GLU A 17 -20.57 -18.24 -11.18
CA GLU A 17 -19.66 -17.62 -10.22
C GLU A 17 -18.95 -16.44 -10.87
N ALA A 18 -19.01 -15.28 -10.23
CA ALA A 18 -18.31 -14.08 -10.66
C ALA A 18 -17.10 -13.86 -9.76
N TYR A 19 -15.95 -13.61 -10.38
CA TYR A 19 -14.69 -13.37 -9.70
C TYR A 19 -14.11 -12.00 -10.06
N LEU A 20 -13.63 -11.27 -9.06
CA LEU A 20 -12.84 -10.06 -9.25
C LEU A 20 -11.53 -10.20 -8.45
N TRP A 21 -10.39 -9.99 -9.12
CA TRP A 21 -9.05 -10.24 -8.58
C TRP A 21 -8.84 -11.65 -8.01
N GLY A 22 -9.56 -12.64 -8.56
CA GLY A 22 -9.54 -14.02 -8.08
C GLY A 22 -10.40 -14.26 -6.82
N VAL A 23 -11.13 -13.26 -6.32
CA VAL A 23 -12.05 -13.37 -5.18
C VAL A 23 -13.47 -13.62 -5.68
N LEU A 24 -14.17 -14.60 -5.12
CA LEU A 24 -15.57 -14.88 -5.43
C LEU A 24 -16.49 -13.75 -4.90
N VAL A 25 -17.00 -12.94 -5.83
CA VAL A 25 -17.83 -11.76 -5.51
C VAL A 25 -19.32 -12.01 -5.65
N ALA A 26 -19.75 -12.96 -6.50
CA ALA A 26 -21.13 -13.40 -6.59
C ALA A 26 -21.22 -14.88 -6.93
N LYS A 27 -22.27 -15.55 -6.45
CA LYS A 27 -22.60 -16.94 -6.76
C LYS A 27 -24.10 -17.07 -6.93
N LEU A 28 -24.52 -17.58 -8.09
CA LEU A 28 -25.92 -17.75 -8.45
C LEU A 28 -26.17 -19.20 -8.83
N THR A 29 -27.32 -19.73 -8.42
CA THR A 29 -27.76 -21.07 -8.75
C THR A 29 -28.97 -20.98 -9.68
N LEU A 30 -28.79 -21.47 -10.90
CA LEU A 30 -29.82 -21.56 -11.92
C LEU A 30 -30.28 -23.00 -11.98
N ILE A 31 -31.58 -23.22 -11.81
CA ILE A 31 -32.22 -24.53 -11.79
C ILE A 31 -33.08 -24.64 -13.04
N TRP A 32 -32.75 -25.61 -13.88
CA TRP A 32 -33.46 -25.83 -15.14
C TRP A 32 -34.91 -26.22 -14.87
N ASP A 33 -35.84 -25.75 -15.71
CA ASP A 33 -37.29 -25.94 -15.55
C ASP A 33 -37.90 -25.33 -14.27
N ALA A 34 -37.12 -24.60 -13.46
CA ALA A 34 -37.61 -23.92 -12.26
C ALA A 34 -37.43 -22.40 -12.33
N ASN A 35 -36.20 -21.92 -12.52
CA ASN A 35 -35.90 -20.48 -12.58
C ASN A 35 -35.32 -20.03 -13.93
N TYR A 36 -35.03 -20.96 -14.84
CA TYR A 36 -34.68 -20.67 -16.23
C TYR A 36 -34.92 -21.88 -17.15
N THR A 37 -35.22 -21.62 -18.42
CA THR A 37 -35.47 -22.65 -19.47
C THR A 37 -34.93 -22.24 -20.85
N GLY A 38 -34.05 -21.25 -20.92
CA GLY A 38 -33.55 -20.66 -22.17
C GLY A 38 -32.76 -19.38 -21.92
N ASP A 39 -32.82 -18.44 -22.86
CA ASP A 39 -32.18 -17.13 -22.75
C ASP A 39 -32.55 -16.45 -21.43
N LEU A 40 -31.53 -16.13 -20.65
CA LEU A 40 -31.67 -15.52 -19.34
C LEU A 40 -30.82 -14.26 -19.27
N VAL A 41 -31.46 -13.16 -18.90
CA VAL A 41 -30.79 -11.89 -18.64
C VAL A 41 -30.86 -11.62 -17.14
N LEU A 42 -29.69 -11.51 -16.50
CA LEU A 42 -29.56 -11.19 -15.09
C LEU A 42 -29.17 -9.72 -14.95
N GLU A 43 -30.16 -8.85 -14.78
CA GLU A 43 -29.95 -7.39 -14.77
C GLU A 43 -29.22 -6.88 -13.52
N HIS A 44 -29.42 -7.55 -12.38
CA HIS A 44 -28.84 -7.14 -11.10
C HIS A 44 -28.23 -8.34 -10.39
N VAL A 45 -26.95 -8.59 -10.66
CA VAL A 45 -26.17 -9.57 -9.91
C VAL A 45 -25.49 -8.84 -8.75
N PRO A 46 -25.91 -9.07 -7.48
CA PRO A 46 -25.28 -8.43 -6.33
C PRO A 46 -23.86 -8.99 -6.17
N CYS A 47 -22.88 -8.21 -6.61
CA CYS A 47 -21.47 -8.49 -6.38
C CYS A 47 -21.04 -7.84 -5.07
N ARG A 48 -20.39 -8.61 -4.19
CA ARG A 48 -19.77 -8.09 -2.97
C ARG A 48 -18.48 -7.33 -3.31
N VAL A 49 -18.65 -6.20 -3.96
CA VAL A 49 -17.63 -5.29 -4.46
C VAL A 49 -18.04 -3.90 -3.98
N TYR A 50 -17.13 -3.19 -3.34
CA TYR A 50 -17.43 -1.96 -2.62
C TYR A 50 -16.32 -0.94 -2.77
N ASP A 51 -16.65 0.33 -2.52
CA ASP A 51 -15.68 1.40 -2.42
C ASP A 51 -15.17 1.53 -0.97
N LEU A 52 -13.84 1.63 -0.83
CA LEU A 52 -13.15 1.87 0.43
C LEU A 52 -12.59 3.29 0.43
N ARG A 53 -12.99 4.09 1.43
CA ARG A 53 -12.53 5.47 1.63
C ARG A 53 -11.57 5.50 2.80
N VAL A 54 -10.33 5.88 2.56
CA VAL A 54 -9.28 5.96 3.59
C VAL A 54 -8.97 7.42 3.88
N ARG A 55 -9.14 7.84 5.14
CA ARG A 55 -8.74 9.16 5.61
C ARG A 55 -7.42 9.08 6.35
N VAL A 56 -6.45 9.90 5.96
CA VAL A 56 -5.16 9.99 6.62
C VAL A 56 -5.07 11.30 7.38
N VAL A 57 -4.76 11.20 8.68
CA VAL A 57 -4.63 12.35 9.59
C VAL A 57 -3.35 12.28 10.41
N ASP A 58 -2.91 13.41 10.97
CA ASP A 58 -1.84 13.45 11.98
C ASP A 58 -2.39 13.18 13.39
N GLU A 59 -1.51 13.16 14.40
CA GLU A 59 -1.87 12.97 15.81
C GLU A 59 -2.80 14.05 16.38
N ASN A 60 -2.90 15.21 15.71
CA ASN A 60 -3.81 16.30 16.08
C ASN A 60 -5.15 16.23 15.32
N GLY A 61 -5.33 15.25 14.43
CA GLY A 61 -6.52 15.10 13.59
C GLY A 61 -6.51 15.97 12.32
N ASN A 62 -5.39 16.63 11.99
CA ASN A 62 -5.29 17.40 10.75
C ASN A 62 -5.14 16.46 9.55
N PRO A 63 -5.82 16.73 8.42
CA PRO A 63 -5.69 15.90 7.23
C PRO A 63 -4.28 15.97 6.64
N ILE A 64 -3.76 14.82 6.19
CA ILE A 64 -2.46 14.73 5.52
C ILE A 64 -2.68 14.51 4.03
N ALA A 65 -2.31 15.50 3.22
CA ALA A 65 -2.39 15.43 1.76
C ALA A 65 -1.13 14.80 1.13
N GLY A 66 -1.34 14.08 0.03
CA GLY A 66 -0.29 13.40 -0.72
C GLY A 66 0.45 12.33 0.08
N ALA A 67 -0.22 11.68 1.03
CA ALA A 67 0.25 10.43 1.65
C ALA A 67 -0.10 9.28 0.71
N ASP A 68 0.87 8.40 0.43
CA ASP A 68 0.63 7.21 -0.37
C ASP A 68 -0.06 6.15 0.49
N VAL A 69 -1.27 5.77 0.10
CA VAL A 69 -2.04 4.69 0.72
C VAL A 69 -1.99 3.49 -0.22
N SER A 70 -1.31 2.43 0.20
CA SER A 70 -1.27 1.15 -0.51
C SER A 70 -2.27 0.18 0.08
N LEU A 71 -3.20 -0.30 -0.74
CA LEU A 71 -4.05 -1.44 -0.43
C LEU A 71 -3.28 -2.72 -0.80
N VAL A 72 -3.13 -3.61 0.17
CA VAL A 72 -2.40 -4.87 -0.01
C VAL A 72 -3.19 -6.05 0.55
N TRP A 73 -2.93 -7.23 0.01
CA TRP A 73 -3.48 -8.48 0.52
C TRP A 73 -2.97 -8.77 1.95
N PRO A 74 -3.62 -9.65 2.72
CA PRO A 74 -3.15 -10.03 4.07
C PRO A 74 -1.71 -10.56 4.12
N ASN A 75 -1.23 -11.16 3.01
CA ASN A 75 0.15 -11.61 2.82
C ASN A 75 1.12 -10.50 2.36
N GLU A 76 0.69 -9.24 2.43
CA GLU A 76 1.43 -8.03 2.07
C GLU A 76 1.77 -7.88 0.59
N THR A 77 1.18 -8.72 -0.28
CA THR A 77 1.27 -8.54 -1.73
C THR A 77 0.49 -7.30 -2.16
N GLY A 78 1.15 -6.37 -2.86
CA GLY A 78 0.54 -5.12 -3.30
C GLY A 78 -0.58 -5.32 -4.32
N ILE A 79 -1.68 -4.56 -4.17
CA ILE A 79 -2.80 -4.51 -5.12
C ILE A 79 -2.74 -3.20 -5.89
N MET A 80 -2.84 -2.08 -5.18
CA MET A 80 -2.78 -0.73 -5.76
C MET A 80 -2.39 0.31 -4.71
N THR A 81 -1.93 1.47 -5.17
CA THR A 81 -1.59 2.62 -4.33
C THR A 81 -2.29 3.87 -4.85
N LYS A 82 -2.87 4.66 -3.96
CA LYS A 82 -3.44 5.97 -4.28
C LYS A 82 -2.93 7.03 -3.29
N PRO A 83 -2.55 8.24 -3.76
CA PRO A 83 -2.21 9.35 -2.89
C PRO A 83 -3.47 9.97 -2.28
N THR A 84 -3.37 10.52 -1.07
CA THR A 84 -4.45 11.29 -0.46
C THR A 84 -4.61 12.68 -1.09
N GLY A 85 -5.85 13.13 -1.21
CA GLY A 85 -6.19 14.49 -1.63
C GLY A 85 -5.95 15.56 -0.55
N PRO A 86 -6.28 16.84 -0.84
CA PRO A 86 -6.11 17.95 0.09
C PRO A 86 -6.88 17.81 1.42
N ASP A 87 -7.97 17.06 1.40
CA ASP A 87 -8.83 16.75 2.55
C ASP A 87 -8.38 15.48 3.32
N GLY A 88 -7.27 14.88 2.90
CA GLY A 88 -6.68 13.68 3.50
C GLY A 88 -7.32 12.37 3.04
N TRP A 89 -8.22 12.39 2.05
CA TRP A 89 -8.91 11.18 1.59
C TRP A 89 -8.24 10.53 0.38
N ALA A 90 -8.18 9.20 0.38
CA ALA A 90 -7.91 8.35 -0.78
C ALA A 90 -9.08 7.37 -0.95
N VAL A 91 -9.54 7.17 -2.20
CA VAL A 91 -10.72 6.32 -2.50
C VAL A 91 -10.31 5.16 -3.39
N PHE A 92 -10.52 3.94 -2.92
CA PHE A 92 -10.32 2.70 -3.67
C PHE A 92 -11.68 2.22 -4.16
N GLU A 93 -11.89 2.22 -5.47
CA GLU A 93 -13.16 1.87 -6.07
C GLU A 93 -13.18 0.40 -6.48
N ASN A 94 -14.36 -0.21 -6.44
CA ASN A 94 -14.60 -1.57 -6.92
C ASN A 94 -13.67 -2.63 -6.29
N VAL A 95 -13.55 -2.62 -4.97
CA VAL A 95 -12.73 -3.56 -4.20
C VAL A 95 -13.60 -4.75 -3.75
N PRO A 96 -13.23 -6.01 -4.03
CA PRO A 96 -13.93 -7.17 -3.48
C PRO A 96 -14.02 -7.10 -1.95
N ALA A 97 -15.15 -7.50 -1.38
CA ALA A 97 -15.28 -7.63 0.06
C ALA A 97 -14.27 -8.63 0.62
N GLY A 98 -13.64 -8.30 1.74
CA GLY A 98 -12.63 -9.17 2.33
C GLY A 98 -11.66 -8.44 3.26
N PRO A 99 -10.73 -9.20 3.86
CA PRO A 99 -9.66 -8.65 4.68
C PRO A 99 -8.53 -8.09 3.81
N TYR A 100 -8.05 -6.91 4.18
CA TYR A 100 -6.92 -6.23 3.56
C TYR A 100 -6.03 -5.60 4.62
N LYS A 101 -4.82 -5.23 4.19
CA LYS A 101 -3.94 -4.33 4.92
C LYS A 101 -3.77 -3.04 4.14
N LEU A 102 -3.65 -1.94 4.87
CA LEU A 102 -3.26 -0.65 4.37
C LEU A 102 -1.83 -0.39 4.83
N LYS A 103 -0.98 0.03 3.90
CA LYS A 103 0.34 0.61 4.18
C LYS A 103 0.29 2.08 3.81
N VAL A 104 0.46 2.96 4.77
CA VAL A 104 0.44 4.40 4.56
C VAL A 104 1.82 4.98 4.78
N SER A 105 2.32 5.74 3.79
CA SER A 105 3.62 6.39 3.86
C SER A 105 3.55 7.85 3.41
N LYS A 106 4.27 8.71 4.14
CA LYS A 106 4.48 10.11 3.81
C LYS A 106 5.86 10.54 4.30
N GLU A 107 6.56 11.33 3.52
CA GLU A 107 7.83 11.92 3.95
C GLU A 107 7.66 12.69 5.27
N GLY A 108 8.58 12.46 6.21
CA GLY A 108 8.53 13.05 7.56
C GLY A 108 7.66 12.28 8.58
N TYR A 109 6.97 11.23 8.15
CA TYR A 109 6.14 10.37 9.01
C TYR A 109 6.65 8.94 9.05
N GLU A 110 6.33 8.22 10.14
CA GLU A 110 6.54 6.78 10.25
C GLU A 110 5.58 6.04 9.30
N ILE A 111 6.06 4.97 8.65
CA ILE A 111 5.20 4.10 7.85
C ILE A 111 4.22 3.40 8.80
N THR A 112 2.93 3.55 8.52
CA THR A 112 1.87 2.98 9.36
C THR A 112 1.15 1.86 8.62
N TRP A 113 0.94 0.75 9.30
CA TRP A 113 0.14 -0.38 8.83
C TRP A 113 -1.20 -0.41 9.55
N SER A 114 -2.26 -0.78 8.84
CA SER A 114 -3.60 -0.90 9.42
C SER A 114 -4.39 -2.01 8.73
N ASP A 115 -5.01 -2.90 9.51
CA ASP A 115 -5.91 -3.92 8.98
C ASP A 115 -7.30 -3.32 8.72
N VAL A 116 -7.94 -3.75 7.62
CA VAL A 116 -9.31 -3.36 7.28
C VAL A 116 -10.08 -4.55 6.73
N ALA A 117 -11.28 -4.79 7.24
CA ALA A 117 -12.22 -5.76 6.69
C ALA A 117 -13.29 -5.00 5.90
N LEU A 118 -13.19 -5.00 4.57
CA LEU A 118 -14.14 -4.32 3.71
C LEU A 118 -15.43 -5.15 3.59
N SER A 119 -16.56 -4.56 3.96
CA SER A 119 -17.82 -5.30 4.10
C SER A 119 -19.06 -4.59 3.56
N ARG A 120 -18.95 -3.30 3.22
CA ARG A 120 -20.04 -2.46 2.74
C ARG A 120 -19.54 -1.36 1.81
N GLU A 121 -20.45 -0.82 1.02
CA GLU A 121 -20.25 0.34 0.15
C GLU A 121 -19.80 1.58 0.92
N ASP A 122 -18.95 2.41 0.29
CA ASP A 122 -18.44 3.66 0.85
C ASP A 122 -17.86 3.52 2.27
N GLN A 123 -17.24 2.38 2.59
CA GLN A 123 -16.72 2.14 3.93
C GLN A 123 -15.58 3.11 4.24
N GLU A 124 -15.75 3.94 5.26
CA GLU A 124 -14.70 4.84 5.74
C GLU A 124 -13.76 4.15 6.75
N HIS A 125 -12.47 4.39 6.60
CA HIS A 125 -11.41 3.92 7.51
C HIS A 125 -10.40 5.03 7.77
N VAL A 126 -10.07 5.30 9.04
CA VAL A 126 -9.15 6.39 9.41
C VAL A 126 -7.79 5.81 9.81
N VAL A 127 -6.71 6.36 9.26
CA VAL A 127 -5.33 6.03 9.62
C VAL A 127 -4.64 7.27 10.16
N THR A 128 -4.10 7.18 11.37
CA THR A 128 -3.34 8.25 12.01
C THR A 128 -1.85 8.02 11.80
N LEU A 129 -1.15 8.98 11.20
CA LEU A 129 0.30 8.96 11.06
C LEU A 129 0.99 9.69 12.21
N ARG A 130 2.12 9.14 12.62
CA ARG A 130 3.03 9.72 13.61
C ARG A 130 4.26 10.31 12.93
N LEU A 131 4.74 11.45 13.41
CA LEU A 131 5.97 12.05 12.90
C LEU A 131 7.17 11.16 13.17
N ALA A 132 8.06 11.02 12.17
CA ALA A 132 9.29 10.28 12.33
C ALA A 132 10.27 11.03 13.23
N ALA A 133 10.85 10.34 14.22
CA ALA A 133 11.90 10.93 15.05
C ALA A 133 13.16 11.18 14.20
N GLN A 134 13.62 12.42 14.12
CA GLN A 134 14.87 12.74 13.44
C GLN A 134 16.06 12.17 14.24
N ALA A 135 16.93 11.41 13.57
CA ALA A 135 18.20 11.02 14.14
C ALA A 135 19.09 12.27 14.26
N VAL A 136 19.21 12.83 15.47
CA VAL A 136 20.17 13.90 15.75
C VAL A 136 21.56 13.30 15.63
N ILE A 137 22.22 13.53 14.49
CA ILE A 137 23.62 13.15 14.31
C ILE A 137 24.42 13.98 15.31
N SER A 138 24.98 13.34 16.34
CA SER A 138 25.65 14.10 17.39
C SER A 138 26.86 14.85 16.80
N PRO A 139 27.09 16.13 17.16
CA PRO A 139 28.24 16.88 16.67
C PRO A 139 29.59 16.20 16.96
N TRP A 140 29.68 15.44 18.06
CA TRP A 140 30.85 14.65 18.42
C TRP A 140 31.19 13.55 17.42
N LEU A 141 30.19 12.97 16.76
CA LEU A 141 30.40 11.95 15.72
C LEU A 141 31.10 12.52 14.49
N VAL A 142 30.82 13.79 14.16
CA VAL A 142 31.47 14.50 13.04
C VAL A 142 32.93 14.85 13.37
N ILE A 143 33.19 15.25 14.62
CA ILE A 143 34.54 15.59 15.09
C ILE A 143 35.44 14.34 15.14
N ALA A 144 34.91 13.18 15.56
CA ALA A 144 35.68 11.93 15.62
C ALA A 144 36.19 11.50 14.23
N VAL A 145 35.40 11.64 13.17
CA VAL A 145 35.82 11.31 11.80
C VAL A 145 36.87 12.31 11.29
N GLY A 146 36.71 13.60 11.58
CA GLY A 146 37.69 14.64 11.20
C GLY A 146 39.06 14.47 11.87
N ALA A 147 39.10 14.09 13.14
CA ALA A 147 40.34 13.87 13.89
C ALA A 147 41.16 12.69 13.35
N VAL A 148 40.50 11.59 12.95
CA VAL A 148 41.18 10.41 12.39
C VAL A 148 41.86 10.73 11.05
N ILE A 149 41.19 11.51 10.18
CA ILE A 149 41.76 11.94 8.89
C ILE A 149 42.94 12.91 9.11
N GLY A 150 42.82 13.84 10.06
CA GLY A 150 43.87 14.81 10.37
C GLY A 150 45.16 14.17 10.92
N VAL A 151 45.04 13.18 11.81
CA VAL A 151 46.20 12.48 12.41
C VAL A 151 46.92 11.61 11.38
N ALA A 152 46.20 10.93 10.48
CA ALA A 152 46.81 10.12 9.42
C ALA A 152 47.60 10.98 8.40
N ALA A 153 47.07 12.15 8.03
CA ALA A 153 47.76 13.09 7.14
C ALA A 153 49.05 13.63 7.78
N LEU A 154 49.01 14.01 9.07
CA LEU A 154 50.18 14.47 9.82
C LEU A 154 51.27 13.39 9.94
N LEU A 155 50.89 12.15 10.26
CA LEU A 155 51.83 11.02 10.31
C LEU A 155 52.43 10.73 8.93
N GLY A 156 51.64 10.81 7.86
CA GLY A 156 52.12 10.67 6.49
C GLY A 156 53.17 11.73 6.12
N VAL A 157 52.93 13.00 6.46
CA VAL A 157 53.88 14.10 6.23
C VAL A 157 55.17 13.90 7.03
N ILE A 158 55.08 13.49 8.29
CA ILE A 158 56.26 13.23 9.14
C ILE A 158 57.10 12.07 8.58
N VAL A 159 56.48 10.98 8.13
CA VAL A 159 57.19 9.85 7.51
C VAL A 159 57.85 10.27 6.19
N LEU A 160 57.18 11.08 5.37
CA LEU A 160 57.73 11.56 4.10
C LEU A 160 58.93 12.50 4.31
N ALA A 161 58.84 13.40 5.30
CA ALA A 161 59.94 14.30 5.67
C ALA A 161 61.17 13.52 6.16
N ARG A 162 60.98 12.49 7.00
CA ARG A 162 62.07 11.62 7.47
C ARG A 162 62.72 10.81 6.33
N ARG A 163 61.92 10.32 5.36
CA ARG A 163 62.45 9.59 4.17
C ARG A 163 63.25 10.48 3.23
N ARG A 164 62.93 11.78 3.10
CA ARG A 164 63.71 12.73 2.31
C ARG A 164 65.04 13.09 2.98
N ALA A 165 65.02 13.29 4.30
CA ALA A 165 66.24 13.58 5.08
C ALA A 165 67.25 12.41 5.03
N ALA A 166 66.77 11.15 5.05
CA ALA A 166 67.64 9.97 5.01
C ALA A 166 68.22 9.63 3.62
N LYS A 167 67.73 10.25 2.53
CA LYS A 167 68.24 10.03 1.16
C LYS A 167 69.18 11.14 0.68
N GLY A 168 69.34 12.21 1.46
CA GLY A 168 70.20 13.35 1.15
C GLY A 168 71.50 13.40 1.97
N ALA A 169 71.84 12.31 2.67
CA ALA A 169 73.07 12.14 3.45
C ALA A 169 73.92 11.04 2.83
#